data_AF-A0A943HBN7-F1
#
_entry.id   AF-A0A943HBN7-F1
#
_cell.length_a   1.000
_cell.length_b   1.000
_cell.length_c   1.000
_cell.angle_alpha   90.00
_cell.angle_beta   90.00
_cell.angle_gamma   90.00
#
_symmetry.space_group_name_H-M   'P 1'
#
loop_
_entity.id
_entity.type
_entity.pdbx_description
1 polymer ?
#
loop_
_entity_poly.entity_id
_entity_poly.type
_entity_poly.pdbx_seq_one_letter_code
_entity_poly.pdbx_strand_id
1 'polypeptide(L)'
;MRKFWESIYSPNYITGYNPFILKNMNKAIEHMVEAINNRKKIVIYGVPNVDGLCAISSLILVLKYLNADIEYIIHDEASSSGIISEDIKNNVSFLGGQLLITLGIDLSSEREEELCRDLGIDLIVLENKEVNNERNYIYINPNQKGCQYRYKNLSISGLTFKLMQAIAIYYNIKSINKYLDLILIGEQWAEVPLKGENGVILKEGRKFLINTNNYGLRSIMNYYSIVEMDEECILKIIDVITPTINAVTMMDNARIIIELLTTTKKDRAEQITKYLNKSKMTI
;
A
#
# COMPACT_ATOMS: atom_id res chain seq x y z
N MET A 1 28.79 -22.30 14.21
CA MET A 1 27.82 -22.18 13.10
C MET A 1 26.62 -21.38 13.59
N ARG A 2 26.56 -20.09 13.26
CA ARG A 2 25.39 -19.23 13.55
C ARG A 2 24.22 -19.71 12.70
N LYS A 3 23.02 -19.81 13.29
CA LYS A 3 21.80 -20.18 12.55
C LYS A 3 21.55 -19.09 11.51
N PHE A 4 21.21 -19.45 10.27
CA PHE A 4 20.98 -18.53 9.14
C PHE A 4 19.99 -17.38 9.45
N TRP A 5 19.11 -17.59 10.43
CA TRP A 5 18.12 -16.61 10.90
C TRP A 5 18.70 -15.54 11.87
N GLU A 6 19.96 -15.65 12.27
CA GLU A 6 20.66 -14.75 13.21
C GLU A 6 21.66 -13.79 12.53
N SER A 7 21.65 -13.61 11.20
CA SER A 7 22.39 -12.50 10.58
C SER A 7 21.60 -11.20 10.72
N ILE A 8 21.68 -10.63 11.92
CA ILE A 8 21.29 -9.26 12.24
C ILE A 8 22.12 -8.31 11.37
N TYR A 9 21.49 -7.73 10.35
CA TYR A 9 21.93 -6.47 9.75
C TYR A 9 20.91 -5.41 10.15
N SER A 10 21.20 -4.70 11.26
CA SER A 10 20.40 -3.60 11.80
C SER A 10 21.04 -2.28 11.45
N PRO A 11 20.33 -1.47 10.65
CA PRO A 11 19.91 -0.21 11.21
C PRO A 11 18.43 0.05 10.85
N ASN A 12 17.57 0.11 11.88
CA ASN A 12 16.23 0.75 11.86
C ASN A 12 14.96 -0.11 11.67
N TYR A 13 14.86 -1.33 12.19
CA TYR A 13 13.55 -2.01 12.23
C TYR A 13 12.73 -1.62 13.46
N ILE A 14 11.44 -1.35 13.26
CA ILE A 14 10.45 -1.62 14.30
C ILE A 14 10.44 -3.13 14.58
N THR A 15 10.24 -3.54 15.83
CA THR A 15 10.24 -4.96 16.20
C THR A 15 9.16 -5.72 15.42
N GLY A 16 9.55 -6.65 14.56
CA GLY A 16 8.63 -7.42 13.73
C GLY A 16 9.30 -8.63 13.07
N TYR A 17 8.52 -9.41 12.33
CA TYR A 17 9.04 -10.54 11.58
C TYR A 17 9.76 -10.08 10.30
N ASN A 18 10.79 -10.83 9.91
CA ASN A 18 11.50 -10.62 8.66
C ASN A 18 10.52 -10.76 7.47
N PRO A 19 10.41 -9.75 6.58
CA PRO A 19 9.46 -9.80 5.45
C PRO A 19 9.73 -10.96 4.49
N PHE A 20 10.97 -11.44 4.36
CA PHE A 20 11.33 -12.57 3.49
C PHE A 20 10.79 -13.93 3.96
N ILE A 21 10.18 -14.00 5.15
CA ILE A 21 9.44 -15.18 5.61
C ILE A 21 8.07 -15.27 4.91
N LEU A 22 7.53 -14.16 4.40
CA LEU A 22 6.34 -14.19 3.55
C LEU A 22 6.64 -15.00 2.30
N LYS A 23 5.75 -15.95 1.98
CA LYS A 23 5.89 -16.79 0.79
C LYS A 23 5.87 -15.88 -0.44
N ASN A 24 6.72 -16.19 -1.42
CA ASN A 24 6.92 -15.43 -2.65
C ASN A 24 7.58 -14.04 -2.50
N MET A 25 7.92 -13.57 -1.29
CA MET A 25 8.56 -12.25 -1.12
C MET A 25 9.91 -12.14 -1.86
N ASN A 26 10.76 -13.18 -1.84
CA ASN A 26 12.02 -13.16 -2.59
C ASN A 26 11.79 -12.96 -4.10
N LYS A 27 10.89 -13.75 -4.70
CA LYS A 27 10.52 -13.63 -6.13
C LYS A 27 9.95 -12.26 -6.45
N ALA A 28 9.09 -11.72 -5.58
CA ALA A 28 8.55 -10.38 -5.74
C ALA A 28 9.66 -9.32 -5.80
N ILE A 29 10.64 -9.39 -4.89
CA ILE A 29 11.79 -8.48 -4.90
C ILE A 29 12.63 -8.64 -6.17
N GLU A 30 12.85 -9.85 -6.67
CA GLU A 30 13.58 -10.08 -7.93
C GLU A 30 12.92 -9.31 -9.10
N HIS A 31 11.62 -9.50 -9.32
CA HIS A 31 10.87 -8.81 -10.38
C HIS A 31 10.80 -7.29 -10.16
N MET A 32 10.58 -6.84 -8.92
CA MET A 32 10.55 -5.41 -8.62
C MET A 32 11.90 -4.74 -8.87
N VAL A 33 12.99 -5.36 -8.46
CA VAL A 33 14.35 -4.85 -8.69
C VAL A 33 14.66 -4.78 -10.18
N GLU A 34 14.31 -5.83 -10.93
CA GLU A 34 14.46 -5.83 -12.38
C GLU A 34 13.68 -4.66 -13.01
N ALA A 35 12.42 -4.48 -12.62
CA ALA A 35 11.58 -3.42 -13.16
C ALA A 35 12.13 -2.02 -12.84
N ILE A 36 12.54 -1.79 -11.58
CA ILE A 36 13.10 -0.50 -11.13
C ILE A 36 14.40 -0.19 -11.88
N ASN A 37 15.35 -1.14 -11.91
CA ASN A 37 16.68 -0.91 -12.49
C ASN A 37 16.63 -0.76 -14.01
N ASN A 38 15.74 -1.48 -14.69
CA ASN A 38 15.58 -1.40 -16.14
C ASN A 38 14.55 -0.34 -16.58
N ARG A 39 14.04 0.49 -15.65
CA ARG A 39 13.03 1.52 -15.93
C ARG A 39 11.79 0.96 -16.65
N LYS A 40 11.42 -0.29 -16.33
CA LYS A 40 10.16 -0.86 -16.77
C LYS A 40 9.02 -0.08 -16.11
N LYS A 41 7.94 0.18 -16.84
CA LYS A 41 6.78 0.84 -16.24
C LYS A 41 6.07 -0.11 -15.27
N ILE A 42 5.97 0.32 -14.02
CA ILE A 42 5.29 -0.39 -12.93
C ILE A 42 3.88 0.21 -12.78
N VAL A 43 2.86 -0.63 -12.79
CA VAL A 43 1.48 -0.21 -12.57
C VAL A 43 1.01 -0.77 -11.23
N ILE A 44 0.66 0.11 -10.29
CA ILE A 44 0.07 -0.27 -9.00
C ILE A 44 -1.45 -0.26 -9.14
N TYR A 45 -2.11 -1.38 -8.87
CA TYR A 45 -3.56 -1.51 -8.94
C TYR A 45 -4.11 -1.81 -7.54
N GLY A 46 -4.91 -0.92 -6.95
CA GLY A 46 -5.38 -1.13 -5.58
C GLY A 46 -6.80 -0.70 -5.30
N VAL A 47 -7.32 -1.13 -4.15
CA VAL A 47 -8.72 -0.90 -3.75
C VAL A 47 -8.98 0.53 -3.26
N PRO A 48 -10.20 1.08 -3.46
CA PRO A 48 -10.53 2.47 -3.19
C PRO A 48 -10.92 2.74 -1.72
N ASN A 49 -10.34 2.04 -0.76
CA ASN A 49 -10.59 2.24 0.67
C ASN A 49 -9.35 2.79 1.39
N VAL A 50 -9.49 3.31 2.60
CA VAL A 50 -8.39 4.03 3.28
C VAL A 50 -7.13 3.17 3.44
N ASP A 51 -7.27 1.89 3.78
CA ASP A 51 -6.15 0.96 3.89
C ASP A 51 -5.42 0.79 2.54
N GLY A 52 -6.18 0.56 1.46
CA GLY A 52 -5.68 0.49 0.09
C GLY A 52 -5.02 1.79 -0.39
N LEU A 53 -5.63 2.95 -0.13
CA LEU A 53 -5.07 4.25 -0.52
C LEU A 53 -3.78 4.57 0.24
N CYS A 54 -3.68 4.20 1.51
CA CYS A 54 -2.43 4.30 2.28
C CYS A 54 -1.36 3.34 1.74
N ALA A 55 -1.74 2.11 1.36
CA ALA A 55 -0.86 1.14 0.73
C ALA A 55 -0.30 1.66 -0.61
N ILE A 56 -1.16 2.12 -1.51
CA ILE A 56 -0.78 2.69 -2.80
C ILE A 56 0.14 3.90 -2.59
N SER A 57 -0.27 4.85 -1.75
CA SER A 57 0.47 6.10 -1.52
C SER A 57 1.87 5.85 -0.94
N SER A 58 1.97 4.97 0.05
CA SER A 58 3.26 4.64 0.67
C SER A 58 4.21 3.90 -0.29
N LEU A 59 3.69 2.97 -1.11
CA LEU A 59 4.49 2.29 -2.13
C LEU A 59 4.93 3.26 -3.24
N ILE A 60 4.05 4.15 -3.71
CA ILE A 60 4.37 5.22 -4.66
C ILE A 60 5.56 6.05 -4.15
N LEU A 61 5.53 6.46 -2.87
CA LEU A 61 6.59 7.29 -2.30
C LEU A 61 7.94 6.57 -2.23
N VAL A 62 7.96 5.26 -1.98
CA VAL A 62 9.18 4.44 -1.99
C VAL A 62 9.70 4.26 -3.41
N LEU A 63 8.84 3.94 -4.36
CA LEU A 63 9.23 3.72 -5.76
C LEU A 63 9.69 5.01 -6.44
N LYS A 64 9.03 6.15 -6.16
CA LYS A 64 9.51 7.48 -6.61
C LYS A 64 10.88 7.82 -6.02
N TYR A 65 11.13 7.48 -4.76
CA TYR A 65 12.46 7.67 -4.15
C TYR A 65 13.56 6.87 -4.89
N LEU A 66 13.20 5.70 -5.45
CA LEU A 66 14.09 4.88 -6.28
C LEU A 66 14.07 5.28 -7.76
N ASN A 67 13.38 6.36 -8.12
CA ASN A 67 13.18 6.84 -9.49
C ASN A 67 12.50 5.81 -10.42
N ALA A 68 11.67 4.90 -9.92
CA ALA A 68 10.92 3.99 -10.78
C ALA A 68 9.93 4.76 -11.69
N ASP A 69 9.69 4.26 -12.91
CA ASP A 69 8.57 4.71 -13.75
C ASP A 69 7.30 4.02 -13.26
N ILE A 70 6.38 4.80 -12.69
CA ILE A 70 5.20 4.26 -12.03
C ILE A 70 3.93 4.95 -12.49
N GLU A 71 2.87 4.15 -12.64
CA GLU A 71 1.49 4.58 -12.75
C GLU A 71 0.66 3.86 -11.69
N TYR A 72 -0.55 4.35 -11.41
CA TYR A 72 -1.48 3.67 -10.52
C TYR A 72 -2.90 3.68 -11.06
N ILE A 73 -3.64 2.63 -10.70
CA ILE A 73 -5.05 2.44 -11.03
C ILE A 73 -5.77 2.14 -9.71
N ILE A 74 -6.98 2.67 -9.60
CA ILE A 74 -7.86 2.42 -8.47
C ILE A 74 -8.97 1.52 -8.98
N HIS A 75 -9.21 0.42 -8.27
CA HIS A 75 -10.27 -0.53 -8.59
C HIS A 75 -11.65 0.12 -8.48
N ASP A 76 -12.52 -0.18 -9.44
CA ASP A 76 -13.95 0.13 -9.34
C ASP A 76 -14.69 -1.10 -8.80
N GLU A 77 -15.06 -1.08 -7.51
CA GLU A 77 -15.77 -2.21 -6.90
C GLU A 77 -17.13 -2.50 -7.56
N ALA A 78 -17.73 -1.52 -8.25
CA ALA A 78 -18.98 -1.72 -8.99
C ALA A 78 -18.78 -2.53 -10.29
N SER A 79 -17.55 -2.59 -10.83
CA SER A 79 -17.29 -3.26 -12.10
C SER A 79 -17.08 -4.77 -11.95
N SER A 80 -16.38 -5.22 -10.91
CA SER A 80 -16.04 -6.64 -10.71
C SER A 80 -15.52 -6.95 -9.29
N SER A 81 -15.55 -8.23 -8.92
CA SER A 81 -15.02 -8.75 -7.64
C SER A 81 -13.51 -9.03 -7.64
N GLY A 82 -12.86 -8.88 -8.78
CA GLY A 82 -11.43 -9.11 -9.01
C GLY A 82 -10.99 -8.44 -10.32
N ILE A 83 -9.68 -8.37 -10.55
CA ILE A 83 -9.14 -7.79 -11.78
C ILE A 83 -9.51 -8.70 -12.95
N ILE A 84 -10.21 -8.15 -13.95
CA ILE A 84 -10.63 -8.88 -15.15
C ILE A 84 -9.72 -8.58 -16.33
N SER A 85 -9.81 -9.40 -17.38
CA SER A 85 -9.05 -9.23 -18.62
C SER A 85 -9.13 -7.82 -19.23
N GLU A 86 -10.27 -7.15 -19.11
CA GLU A 86 -10.48 -5.79 -19.63
C GLU A 86 -9.64 -4.75 -18.86
N ASP A 87 -9.53 -4.90 -17.53
CA ASP A 87 -8.70 -4.03 -16.70
C ASP A 87 -7.23 -4.12 -17.12
N ILE A 88 -6.75 -5.35 -17.36
CA ILE A 88 -5.37 -5.61 -17.78
C ILE A 88 -5.11 -4.99 -19.15
N LYS A 89 -6.01 -5.17 -20.12
CA LYS A 89 -5.82 -4.63 -21.47
C LYS A 89 -5.90 -3.12 -21.52
N ASN A 90 -6.98 -2.55 -20.95
CA ASN A 90 -7.31 -1.14 -21.14
C ASN A 90 -6.62 -0.22 -20.15
N ASN A 91 -6.26 -0.72 -18.96
CA ASN A 91 -5.68 0.13 -17.92
C ASN A 91 -4.21 -0.19 -17.68
N VAL A 92 -3.75 -1.44 -17.84
CA VAL A 92 -2.35 -1.81 -17.59
C VAL A 92 -1.52 -1.83 -18.87
N SER A 93 -1.91 -2.66 -19.84
CA SER A 93 -1.21 -2.83 -21.11
C SER A 93 -1.26 -1.56 -21.97
N PHE A 94 -2.41 -0.88 -22.01
CA PHE A 94 -2.56 0.41 -22.68
C PHE A 94 -1.56 1.48 -22.18
N LEU A 95 -1.24 1.49 -20.89
CA LEU A 95 -0.24 2.39 -20.32
C LEU A 95 1.21 1.96 -20.64
N GLY A 96 1.41 0.79 -21.26
CA GLY A 96 2.71 0.17 -21.46
C GLY A 96 3.26 -0.46 -20.19
N GLY A 97 2.39 -0.86 -19.25
CA GLY A 97 2.79 -1.52 -18.01
C GLY A 97 3.51 -2.84 -18.28
N GLN A 98 4.62 -3.06 -17.60
CA GLN A 98 5.45 -4.28 -17.73
C GLN A 98 5.56 -5.05 -16.40
N LEU A 99 5.24 -4.39 -15.28
CA LEU A 99 5.05 -5.03 -13.98
C LEU A 99 3.74 -4.52 -13.37
N LEU A 100 2.81 -5.41 -13.10
CA LEU A 100 1.57 -5.15 -12.38
C LEU A 100 1.73 -5.57 -10.92
N ILE A 101 1.51 -4.62 -10.00
CA ILE A 101 1.47 -4.88 -8.55
C ILE A 101 0.06 -4.60 -8.06
N THR A 102 -0.64 -5.62 -7.57
CA THR A 102 -2.01 -5.45 -7.05
C THR A 102 -2.02 -5.39 -5.53
N LEU A 103 -2.84 -4.52 -4.95
CA LEU A 103 -2.92 -4.27 -3.51
C LEU A 103 -4.37 -4.42 -3.02
N GLY A 104 -4.67 -5.51 -2.32
CA GLY A 104 -5.99 -5.81 -1.74
C GLY A 104 -7.03 -6.36 -2.72
N ILE A 105 -6.58 -6.71 -3.92
CA ILE A 105 -7.42 -7.32 -4.95
C ILE A 105 -6.64 -8.38 -5.73
N ASP A 106 -7.28 -9.52 -5.93
CA ASP A 106 -6.74 -10.65 -6.70
C ASP A 106 -7.30 -10.65 -8.14
N LEU A 107 -6.74 -11.51 -9.00
CA LEU A 107 -7.30 -11.77 -10.33
C LEU A 107 -8.68 -12.44 -10.23
N SER A 108 -9.55 -12.20 -11.20
CA SER A 108 -10.85 -12.88 -11.27
C SER A 108 -10.74 -14.37 -11.58
N SER A 109 -9.73 -14.78 -12.35
CA SER A 109 -9.48 -16.17 -12.72
C SER A 109 -8.03 -16.40 -13.16
N GLU A 110 -7.67 -17.67 -13.40
CA GLU A 110 -6.35 -18.05 -13.94
C GLU A 110 -6.14 -17.53 -15.38
N ARG A 111 -7.20 -17.22 -16.12
CA ARG A 111 -7.10 -16.67 -17.48
C ARG A 111 -6.43 -15.31 -17.51
N GLU A 112 -6.65 -14.50 -16.46
CA GLU A 112 -5.99 -13.20 -16.33
C GLU A 112 -4.48 -13.34 -16.08
N GLU A 113 -4.03 -14.42 -15.44
CA GLU A 113 -2.60 -14.72 -15.27
C GLU A 113 -1.97 -15.05 -16.64
N GLU A 114 -2.62 -15.92 -17.41
CA GLU A 114 -2.19 -16.27 -18.76
C GLU A 114 -2.13 -15.03 -19.66
N LEU A 115 -3.13 -14.16 -19.58
CA LEU A 115 -3.15 -12.89 -20.31
C LEU A 115 -1.98 -11.98 -19.94
N CYS A 116 -1.66 -11.82 -18.65
CA CYS A 116 -0.47 -11.06 -18.24
C CYS A 116 0.80 -11.64 -18.87
N ARG A 117 0.96 -12.96 -18.87
CA ARG A 117 2.10 -13.64 -19.48
C ARG A 117 2.20 -13.40 -20.99
N ASP A 118 1.08 -13.52 -21.70
CA ASP A 118 1.01 -13.31 -23.15
C ASP A 118 1.34 -11.86 -23.53
N LEU A 119 1.00 -10.90 -22.66
CA LEU A 119 1.31 -9.49 -22.83
C LEU A 119 2.73 -9.11 -22.33
N GLY A 120 3.48 -10.05 -21.76
CA GLY A 120 4.80 -9.78 -21.18
C GLY A 120 4.76 -8.90 -19.92
N ILE A 121 3.66 -8.97 -19.16
CA ILE A 121 3.43 -8.24 -17.92
C ILE A 121 3.75 -9.17 -16.74
N ASP A 122 4.80 -8.84 -16.00
CA ASP A 122 5.09 -9.50 -14.73
C ASP A 122 4.00 -9.18 -13.71
N LEU A 123 3.64 -10.13 -12.85
CA LEU A 123 2.53 -9.98 -11.91
C LEU A 123 2.96 -10.27 -10.47
N ILE A 124 2.67 -9.32 -9.57
CA ILE A 124 2.78 -9.47 -8.11
C ILE A 124 1.44 -9.09 -7.49
N VAL A 125 0.87 -9.98 -6.68
CA VAL A 125 -0.41 -9.75 -6.00
C VAL A 125 -0.20 -9.75 -4.49
N LEU A 126 -0.62 -8.67 -3.82
CA LEU A 126 -0.68 -8.58 -2.36
C LEU A 126 -2.15 -8.61 -1.91
N GLU A 127 -2.47 -9.56 -1.06
CA GLU A 127 -3.83 -9.76 -0.51
C GLU A 127 -3.71 -10.29 0.92
N ASN A 128 -4.70 -10.02 1.77
CA ASN A 128 -4.72 -10.43 3.17
C ASN A 128 -5.95 -11.26 3.56
N LYS A 129 -6.88 -11.51 2.62
CA LYS A 129 -8.03 -12.40 2.83
C LYS A 129 -7.63 -13.86 3.05
N GLU A 130 -8.51 -14.60 3.71
CA GLU A 130 -8.44 -16.06 3.79
C GLU A 130 -8.50 -16.68 2.38
N VAL A 131 -7.65 -17.66 2.11
CA VAL A 131 -7.54 -18.26 0.78
C VAL A 131 -7.23 -19.75 0.88
N ASN A 132 -8.07 -20.56 0.25
CA ASN A 132 -7.96 -22.01 0.29
C ASN A 132 -7.19 -22.60 -0.90
N ASN A 133 -7.08 -21.83 -1.98
CA ASN A 133 -6.45 -22.28 -3.22
C ASN A 133 -5.06 -21.70 -3.37
N GLU A 134 -4.13 -22.50 -3.89
CA GLU A 134 -2.80 -22.02 -4.27
C GLU A 134 -2.90 -21.15 -5.52
N ARG A 135 -1.98 -20.20 -5.68
CA ARG A 135 -1.82 -19.38 -6.88
C ARG A 135 -0.54 -19.79 -7.60
N ASN A 136 -0.56 -19.77 -8.93
CA ASN A 136 0.61 -20.09 -9.77
C ASN A 136 1.50 -18.87 -10.06
N TYR A 137 1.02 -17.66 -9.74
CA TYR A 137 1.74 -16.40 -9.83
C TYR A 137 2.34 -15.97 -8.49
N ILE A 138 3.08 -14.84 -8.49
CA ILE A 138 3.68 -14.26 -7.28
C ILE A 138 2.58 -13.67 -6.40
N TYR A 139 2.01 -14.52 -5.56
CA TYR A 139 0.98 -14.16 -4.60
C TYR A 139 1.58 -14.03 -3.21
N ILE A 140 1.49 -12.83 -2.62
CA ILE A 140 1.95 -12.52 -1.27
C ILE A 140 0.70 -12.32 -0.41
N ASN A 141 0.45 -13.32 0.43
CA ASN A 141 -0.62 -13.32 1.40
C ASN A 141 -0.17 -14.16 2.61
N PRO A 142 -0.21 -13.62 3.85
CA PRO A 142 0.12 -14.39 5.05
C PRO A 142 -0.74 -15.66 5.20
N ASN A 143 -1.99 -15.63 4.76
CA ASN A 143 -2.97 -16.72 4.90
C ASN A 143 -2.87 -17.78 3.81
N GLN A 144 -2.04 -17.59 2.78
CA GLN A 144 -1.91 -18.60 1.72
C GLN A 144 -1.27 -19.90 2.23
N LYS A 145 -1.71 -21.00 1.63
CA LYS A 145 -1.19 -22.33 1.93
C LYS A 145 0.34 -22.41 1.79
N GLY A 146 0.98 -22.96 2.82
CA GLY A 146 2.43 -23.11 2.90
C GLY A 146 3.20 -21.85 3.31
N CYS A 147 2.55 -20.72 3.61
CA CYS A 147 3.25 -19.55 4.11
C CYS A 147 3.63 -19.71 5.60
N GLN A 148 4.94 -19.68 5.89
CA GLN A 148 5.49 -19.82 7.25
C GLN A 148 5.42 -18.53 8.08
N TYR A 149 4.94 -17.44 7.50
CA TYR A 149 4.79 -16.17 8.19
C TYR A 149 3.77 -16.31 9.33
N ARG A 150 4.20 -16.17 10.58
CA ARG A 150 3.37 -16.53 11.75
C ARG A 150 2.23 -15.57 12.01
N TYR A 151 2.41 -14.29 11.68
CA TYR A 151 1.40 -13.27 11.96
C TYR A 151 0.46 -13.09 10.76
N LYS A 152 -0.79 -13.50 10.94
CA LYS A 152 -1.76 -13.65 9.83
C LYS A 152 -2.67 -12.44 9.58
N ASN A 153 -2.73 -11.50 10.53
CA ASN A 153 -3.75 -10.45 10.55
C ASN A 153 -3.20 -9.08 10.11
N LEU A 154 -2.33 -9.04 9.09
CA LEU A 154 -1.84 -7.77 8.55
C LEU A 154 -2.94 -7.12 7.70
N SER A 155 -3.09 -5.79 7.78
CA SER A 155 -3.86 -5.02 6.81
C SER A 155 -3.15 -5.01 5.44
N ILE A 156 -3.79 -4.47 4.40
CA ILE A 156 -3.13 -4.29 3.09
C ILE A 156 -2.00 -3.28 3.18
N SER A 157 -2.16 -2.18 3.91
CA SER A 157 -1.05 -1.24 4.17
C SER A 157 0.06 -1.89 5.00
N GLY A 158 -0.26 -2.69 6.02
CA GLY A 158 0.73 -3.42 6.82
C GLY A 158 1.49 -4.47 6.00
N LEU A 159 0.80 -5.20 5.11
CA LEU A 159 1.43 -6.15 4.18
C LEU A 159 2.27 -5.44 3.12
N THR A 160 1.80 -4.31 2.60
CA THR A 160 2.56 -3.44 1.69
C THR A 160 3.80 -2.89 2.36
N PHE A 161 3.72 -2.54 3.65
CA PHE A 161 4.88 -2.14 4.44
C PHE A 161 5.91 -3.26 4.55
N LYS A 162 5.50 -4.53 4.61
CA LYS A 162 6.44 -5.67 4.54
C LYS A 162 7.17 -5.74 3.20
N LEU A 163 6.46 -5.52 2.10
CA LEU A 163 7.10 -5.40 0.78
C LEU A 163 8.09 -4.23 0.75
N MET A 164 7.68 -3.05 1.25
CA MET A 164 8.54 -1.87 1.37
C MET A 164 9.79 -2.14 2.23
N GLN A 165 9.66 -2.89 3.33
CA GLN A 165 10.80 -3.32 4.15
C GLN A 165 11.75 -4.23 3.36
N ALA A 166 11.24 -5.16 2.57
CA ALA A 166 12.06 -6.03 1.72
C ALA A 166 12.80 -5.24 0.63
N ILE A 167 12.15 -4.25 0.01
CA ILE A 167 12.79 -3.29 -0.92
C ILE A 167 13.89 -2.51 -0.20
N ALA A 168 13.60 -2.01 1.01
CA ALA A 168 14.54 -1.25 1.82
C ALA A 168 15.76 -2.08 2.22
N ILE A 169 15.60 -3.38 2.51
CA ILE A 169 16.70 -4.31 2.74
C ILE A 169 17.57 -4.41 1.49
N TYR A 170 16.96 -4.64 0.33
CA TYR A 170 17.68 -4.82 -0.93
C TYR A 170 18.51 -3.58 -1.31
N TYR A 171 17.89 -2.39 -1.24
CA TYR A 171 18.53 -1.12 -1.60
C TYR A 171 19.23 -0.42 -0.43
N ASN A 172 19.32 -1.05 0.75
CA ASN A 172 19.91 -0.49 1.97
C ASN A 172 19.31 0.88 2.38
N ILE A 173 17.99 1.04 2.23
CA ILE A 173 17.23 2.25 2.60
C ILE A 173 17.03 2.28 4.11
N LYS A 174 17.66 3.25 4.78
CA LYS A 174 17.63 3.33 6.25
C LYS A 174 16.34 3.92 6.82
N SER A 175 15.60 4.72 6.08
CA SER A 175 14.51 5.54 6.61
C SER A 175 13.11 5.00 6.26
N ILE A 176 12.94 3.68 6.08
CA ILE A 176 11.66 3.12 5.62
C ILE A 176 10.52 3.35 6.62
N ASN A 177 10.83 3.38 7.92
CA ASN A 177 9.84 3.61 8.98
C ASN A 177 9.20 5.00 8.94
N LYS A 178 9.73 5.95 8.16
CA LYS A 178 9.13 7.28 8.02
C LYS A 178 7.71 7.23 7.44
N TYR A 179 7.36 6.13 6.76
CA TYR A 179 6.03 5.91 6.18
C TYR A 179 5.05 5.24 7.16
N LEU A 180 5.46 4.94 8.41
CA LEU A 180 4.58 4.35 9.42
C LEU A 180 3.43 5.27 9.83
N ASP A 181 3.50 6.56 9.52
CA ASP A 181 2.38 7.48 9.63
C ASP A 181 1.23 7.06 8.71
N LEU A 182 1.49 6.74 7.44
CA LEU A 182 0.50 6.22 6.51
C LEU A 182 0.06 4.80 6.87
N ILE A 183 0.98 3.94 7.31
CA ILE A 183 0.64 2.55 7.68
C ILE A 183 -0.25 2.52 8.91
N LEU A 184 0.02 3.36 9.92
CA LEU A 184 -0.85 3.53 11.09
C LEU A 184 -2.28 3.84 10.68
N ILE A 185 -2.45 4.81 9.79
CA ILE A 185 -3.77 5.28 9.36
C ILE A 185 -4.53 4.16 8.63
N GLY A 186 -3.86 3.42 7.75
CA GLY A 186 -4.46 2.26 7.08
C GLY A 186 -4.82 1.12 8.04
N GLU A 187 -3.92 0.77 8.98
CA GLU A 187 -4.18 -0.26 9.99
C GLU A 187 -5.32 0.11 10.94
N GLN A 188 -5.42 1.37 11.36
CA GLN A 188 -6.50 1.84 12.22
C GLN A 188 -7.85 1.79 11.50
N TRP A 189 -7.91 2.21 10.23
CA TRP A 189 -9.16 2.09 9.45
C TRP A 189 -9.55 0.62 9.22
N ALA A 190 -8.58 -0.27 9.02
CA ALA A 190 -8.83 -1.70 8.84
C ALA A 190 -9.19 -2.43 10.15
N GLU A 191 -9.26 -1.71 11.28
CA GLU A 191 -9.62 -2.22 12.61
C GLU A 191 -8.83 -3.48 13.01
N VAL A 192 -7.54 -3.51 12.65
CA VAL A 192 -6.73 -4.71 12.87
C VAL A 192 -6.50 -4.97 14.37
N PRO A 193 -6.30 -6.23 14.79
CA PRO A 193 -6.10 -6.53 16.21
C PRO A 193 -4.86 -5.81 16.80
N LEU A 194 -5.04 -5.12 17.94
CA LEU A 194 -3.98 -4.46 18.73
C LEU A 194 -3.02 -5.46 19.43
N LYS A 195 -2.46 -6.41 18.68
CA LYS A 195 -1.57 -7.46 19.18
C LYS A 195 -0.51 -7.82 18.15
N GLY A 196 0.61 -8.40 18.61
CA GLY A 196 1.69 -8.82 17.72
C GLY A 196 2.25 -7.67 16.91
N GLU A 197 2.45 -7.86 15.60
CA GLU A 197 3.06 -6.84 14.74
C GLU A 197 2.22 -5.57 14.60
N ASN A 198 0.92 -5.69 14.42
CA ASN A 198 0.03 -4.53 14.33
C ASN A 198 0.14 -3.66 15.60
N GLY A 199 0.20 -4.29 16.78
CA GLY A 199 0.42 -3.54 18.03
C GLY A 199 1.72 -2.73 18.04
N VAL A 200 2.79 -3.24 17.41
CA VAL A 200 4.04 -2.50 17.24
C VAL A 200 3.90 -1.39 16.19
N ILE A 201 3.29 -1.69 15.04
CA ILE A 201 3.06 -0.72 13.96
C ILE A 201 2.21 0.44 14.44
N LEU A 202 1.09 0.17 15.12
CA LEU A 202 0.20 1.17 15.69
C LEU A 202 0.90 2.03 16.74
N LYS A 203 1.67 1.41 17.65
CA LYS A 203 2.41 2.13 18.70
C LYS A 203 3.51 3.02 18.12
N GLU A 204 4.34 2.50 17.22
CA GLU A 204 5.46 3.25 16.65
C GLU A 204 4.97 4.26 15.62
N GLY A 205 4.01 3.88 14.78
CA GLY A 205 3.38 4.75 13.79
C GLY A 205 2.76 5.99 14.39
N ARG A 206 2.18 5.93 15.60
CA ARG A 206 1.69 7.12 16.31
C ARG A 206 2.79 8.15 16.53
N LYS A 207 4.02 7.72 16.85
CA LYS A 207 5.17 8.63 17.02
C LYS A 207 5.57 9.29 15.70
N PHE A 208 5.49 8.54 14.60
CA PHE A 208 5.75 9.06 13.25
C PHE A 208 4.65 10.02 12.80
N LEU A 209 3.38 9.74 13.13
CA LEU A 209 2.26 10.61 12.80
C LEU A 209 2.38 11.97 13.51
N ILE A 210 2.70 11.99 14.81
CA ILE A 210 2.93 13.24 15.58
C ILE A 210 3.98 14.13 14.91
N ASN A 211 5.03 13.52 14.35
CA ASN A 211 6.16 14.22 13.73
C ASN A 211 6.16 14.07 12.20
N THR A 212 4.99 13.88 11.59
CA THR A 212 4.91 13.54 10.17
C THR A 212 5.46 14.69 9.31
N ASN A 213 6.21 14.30 8.26
CA ASN A 213 6.64 15.20 7.20
C ASN A 213 5.71 15.12 5.97
N ASN A 214 4.65 14.32 6.03
CA ASN A 214 3.66 14.21 4.96
C ASN A 214 2.81 15.48 4.92
N TYR A 215 2.92 16.27 3.84
CA TYR A 215 2.18 17.53 3.73
C TYR A 215 0.67 17.35 3.79
N GLY A 216 0.14 16.24 3.28
CA GLY A 216 -1.28 15.92 3.33
C GLY A 216 -1.78 15.64 4.74
N LEU A 217 -1.05 14.81 5.50
CA LEU A 217 -1.41 14.56 6.91
C LEU A 217 -1.29 15.85 7.74
N ARG A 218 -0.24 16.66 7.52
CA ARG A 218 -0.08 17.95 8.20
C ARG A 218 -1.18 18.95 7.85
N SER A 219 -1.62 19.00 6.58
CA SER A 219 -2.70 19.92 6.18
C SER A 219 -4.03 19.55 6.83
N ILE A 220 -4.32 18.24 6.98
CA ILE A 220 -5.49 17.77 7.74
C ILE A 220 -5.38 18.19 9.21
N MET A 221 -4.25 17.92 9.86
CA MET A 221 -4.05 18.29 11.27
C MET A 221 -4.21 19.79 11.51
N ASN A 222 -3.64 20.62 10.62
CA ASN A 222 -3.78 22.07 10.70
C ASN A 222 -5.24 22.52 10.48
N TYR A 223 -5.96 21.90 9.55
CA TYR A 223 -7.36 22.25 9.27
C TYR A 223 -8.26 22.07 10.50
N TYR A 224 -8.04 21.01 11.28
CA TYR A 224 -8.77 20.75 12.53
C TYR A 224 -8.11 21.32 13.78
N SER A 225 -7.02 22.08 13.64
CA SER A 225 -6.24 22.61 14.77
C SER A 225 -5.84 21.52 15.78
N ILE A 226 -5.41 20.36 15.29
CA ILE A 226 -4.97 19.23 16.13
C ILE A 226 -3.62 19.59 16.78
N VAL A 227 -3.62 19.74 18.11
CA VAL A 227 -2.42 20.04 18.91
C VAL A 227 -1.85 18.79 19.58
N GLU A 228 -2.74 17.92 20.08
CA GLU A 228 -2.39 16.63 20.67
C GLU A 228 -2.93 15.49 19.79
N MET A 229 -2.16 14.42 19.67
CA MET A 229 -2.54 13.27 18.84
C MET A 229 -3.17 12.19 19.72
N ASP A 230 -4.50 12.15 19.78
CA ASP A 230 -5.28 11.09 20.39
C ASP A 230 -6.01 10.23 19.34
N GLU A 231 -6.83 9.26 19.79
CA GLU A 231 -7.57 8.38 18.88
C GLU A 231 -8.64 9.14 18.09
N GLU A 232 -9.31 10.14 18.69
CA GLU A 232 -10.32 10.95 18.00
C GLU A 232 -9.70 11.76 16.86
N CYS A 233 -8.49 12.27 17.07
CA CYS A 233 -7.71 12.96 16.06
C CYS A 233 -7.34 12.05 14.88
N ILE A 234 -6.95 10.80 15.15
CA ILE A 234 -6.69 9.79 14.11
C ILE A 234 -7.97 9.48 13.34
N LEU A 235 -9.10 9.32 14.02
CA LEU A 235 -10.40 9.09 13.38
C LEU A 235 -10.82 10.27 12.50
N LYS A 236 -10.55 11.52 12.88
CA LYS A 236 -10.77 12.70 12.03
C LYS A 236 -9.91 12.66 10.76
N ILE A 237 -8.65 12.25 10.88
CA ILE A 237 -7.77 12.08 9.71
C ILE A 237 -8.34 11.00 8.80
N ILE A 238 -8.72 9.85 9.37
CA ILE A 238 -9.33 8.72 8.65
C ILE A 238 -10.62 9.17 7.95
N ASP A 239 -11.46 9.96 8.62
CA ASP A 239 -12.67 10.49 7.99
C ASP A 239 -12.31 11.26 6.72
N VAL A 240 -11.41 12.24 6.79
CA VAL A 240 -11.05 13.09 5.63
C VAL A 240 -10.55 12.27 4.44
N ILE A 241 -9.78 11.22 4.69
CA ILE A 241 -9.20 10.35 3.65
C ILE A 241 -10.13 9.19 3.26
N THR A 242 -11.31 9.07 3.88
CA THR A 242 -12.33 8.12 3.45
C THR A 242 -13.01 8.67 2.19
N PRO A 243 -12.90 7.99 1.04
CA PRO A 243 -13.55 8.43 -0.18
C PRO A 243 -15.06 8.48 0.01
N THR A 244 -15.68 9.53 -0.49
CA THR A 244 -17.14 9.69 -0.43
C THR A 244 -17.83 8.65 -1.31
N ILE A 245 -18.90 8.03 -0.78
CA ILE A 245 -19.50 6.77 -1.28
C ILE A 245 -20.27 6.90 -2.60
N ASN A 246 -20.59 8.10 -3.08
CA ASN A 246 -21.25 8.24 -4.38
C ASN A 246 -20.29 7.77 -5.49
N ALA A 247 -20.60 6.64 -6.12
CA ALA A 247 -19.70 5.88 -7.02
C ALA A 247 -18.99 6.75 -8.08
N VAL A 248 -19.73 7.67 -8.72
CA VAL A 248 -19.20 8.61 -9.72
C VAL A 248 -18.04 9.45 -9.16
N THR A 249 -18.11 9.82 -7.87
CA THR A 249 -17.10 10.66 -7.21
C THR A 249 -16.07 9.85 -6.40
N MET A 250 -16.32 8.57 -6.13
CA MET A 250 -15.48 7.76 -5.24
C MET A 250 -14.07 7.59 -5.83
N MET A 251 -13.98 7.21 -7.11
CA MET A 251 -12.69 7.02 -7.78
C MET A 251 -11.92 8.35 -7.93
N ASP A 252 -12.62 9.43 -8.26
CA ASP A 252 -12.01 10.76 -8.36
C ASP A 252 -11.50 11.24 -6.99
N ASN A 253 -12.30 11.08 -5.94
CA ASN A 253 -11.87 11.37 -4.57
C ASN A 253 -10.69 10.51 -4.14
N ALA A 254 -10.70 9.22 -4.49
CA ALA A 254 -9.59 8.31 -4.19
C ALA A 254 -8.29 8.76 -4.87
N ARG A 255 -8.34 9.22 -6.13
CA ARG A 255 -7.18 9.84 -6.83
C ARG A 255 -6.71 11.12 -6.13
N ILE A 256 -7.65 11.97 -5.72
CA ILE A 256 -7.37 13.22 -4.98
C ILE A 256 -6.72 12.92 -3.62
N ILE A 257 -7.17 11.86 -2.93
CA ILE A 257 -6.58 11.41 -1.66
C ILE A 257 -5.17 10.87 -1.88
N ILE A 258 -4.92 10.07 -2.91
CA ILE A 258 -3.55 9.64 -3.25
C ILE A 258 -2.67 10.87 -3.55
N GLU A 259 -3.18 11.87 -4.28
CA GLU A 259 -2.46 13.12 -4.50
C GLU A 259 -2.14 13.84 -3.17
N LEU A 260 -3.12 13.94 -2.27
CA LEU A 260 -2.94 14.53 -0.94
C LEU A 260 -1.82 13.83 -0.16
N LEU A 261 -1.83 12.50 -0.14
CA LEU A 261 -0.89 11.68 0.62
C LEU A 261 0.50 11.59 -0.02
N THR A 262 0.65 11.97 -1.30
CA THR A 262 1.92 11.85 -2.03
C THR A 262 2.51 13.19 -2.53
N THR A 263 1.78 14.30 -2.38
CA THR A 263 2.24 15.62 -2.84
C THR A 263 3.45 16.14 -2.07
N THR A 264 4.33 16.82 -2.79
CA THR A 264 5.50 17.52 -2.23
C THR A 264 5.26 19.02 -2.04
N LYS A 265 4.03 19.50 -2.30
CA LYS A 265 3.66 20.92 -2.23
C LYS A 265 2.66 21.16 -1.10
N LYS A 266 3.07 21.91 -0.08
CA LYS A 266 2.25 22.27 1.08
C LYS A 266 0.92 22.94 0.66
N ASP A 267 0.96 23.94 -0.20
CA ASP A 267 -0.25 24.68 -0.63
C ASP A 267 -1.24 23.77 -1.36
N ARG A 268 -0.74 22.80 -2.14
CA ARG A 268 -1.59 21.83 -2.83
C ARG A 268 -2.28 20.90 -1.84
N ALA A 269 -1.57 20.44 -0.81
CA ALA A 269 -2.16 19.66 0.28
C ALA A 269 -3.28 20.43 0.98
N GLU A 270 -3.06 21.71 1.32
CA GLU A 270 -4.08 22.57 1.94
C GLU A 270 -5.32 22.76 1.06
N GLN A 271 -5.14 22.94 -0.25
CA GLN A 271 -6.25 23.02 -1.21
C GLN A 271 -7.07 21.74 -1.26
N ILE A 272 -6.39 20.59 -1.35
CA ILE A 272 -7.05 19.28 -1.41
C ILE A 272 -7.80 19.00 -0.09
N THR A 273 -7.19 19.25 1.06
CA THR A 273 -7.85 19.09 2.37
C THR A 273 -9.14 19.91 2.47
N LYS A 274 -9.13 21.17 2.02
CA LYS A 274 -10.33 22.02 1.98
C LYS A 274 -11.40 21.46 1.04
N TYR A 275 -11.00 20.97 -0.13
CA TYR A 275 -11.92 20.35 -1.09
C TYR A 275 -12.61 19.11 -0.49
N LEU A 276 -11.84 18.17 0.06
CA LEU A 276 -12.36 16.93 0.64
C LEU A 276 -13.29 17.18 1.83
N ASN A 277 -12.99 18.20 2.65
CA ASN A 277 -13.86 18.60 3.75
C ASN A 277 -15.18 19.21 3.26
N LYS A 278 -15.13 20.07 2.24
CA LYS A 278 -16.32 20.70 1.68
C LYS A 278 -17.25 19.69 1.00
N SER A 279 -16.70 18.71 0.28
CA SER A 279 -17.50 17.68 -0.39
C SER A 279 -18.31 16.84 0.62
N LYS A 280 -17.75 16.58 1.81
CA LYS A 280 -18.42 15.85 2.89
C LYS A 280 -19.56 16.62 3.56
N MET A 281 -19.52 17.95 3.60
CA MET A 281 -20.59 18.78 4.18
C MET A 281 -21.81 18.94 3.28
N THR A 282 -21.73 18.52 2.01
CA THR A 282 -22.78 18.75 0.99
C THR A 282 -23.70 17.53 0.80
N ILE A 283 -23.53 16.50 1.62
CA ILE A 283 -24.30 15.25 1.63
C ILE A 283 -25.04 15.14 2.97
#